data_AF-A0A178EBA9-F1
#
_entry.id   AF-A0A178EBA9-F1
#
_cell.length_a   1.000
_cell.length_b   1.000
_cell.length_c   1.000
_cell.angle_alpha   90.00
_cell.angle_beta   90.00
_cell.angle_gamma   90.00
#
_symmetry.space_group_name_H-M   'P 1'
#
loop_
_entity.id
_entity.type
_entity.pdbx_description
1 polymer ?
#
loop_
_entity_poly.entity_id
_entity_poly.type
_entity_poly.pdbx_seq_one_letter_code
_entity_poly.pdbx_strand_id
1 'polypeptide(L)'
;MDSESPFLVTGQQDGASPSPPSSATAAAEDDYEANSDINILKMQMMLSWADREKNDLEIVIQALKTENSALKAQFRDSKMDEHTAAQGLQEENTALKALIRELEDNEAGETLKLQMENLSLKANIQRSQAGETAAVERLQEQNDRLKASFLDLQKRNEELLIEQASLKEGLRKAESRSEFASDTLKMAHELQERVEKFRGKNSELTEKNYRLEHKHLENLKAAQESQKAIDLLVAENEQKEQEVQDMRSKLKTARTIHAQIGPNKQALSDLQEKLDAAEKDRNRHKSDHEKLLQTWTKFMTEHQQLLHGKTALTAQQAASSTQISSLKNEVSTMRNNENHINQQNARLKTSIAHAITCLDLIYHGHRVFTCKHNPLDRLPDGKKSTFEFRAKDVAHTLFNEWSPEKEFDMEYQRQRQSILDHHLAHERADPGRGAWAASMKSSFISLDSGRNIKCNYS
;
A
#
# COMPACT_ATOMS: atom_id res chain seq x y z
N MET A 1 -10.14 -23.35 30.09
CA MET A 1 -10.84 -24.50 29.49
C MET A 1 -10.03 -25.71 29.86
N ASP A 2 -10.63 -26.48 30.75
CA ASP A 2 -10.03 -27.53 31.55
C ASP A 2 -9.80 -28.79 30.73
N SER A 3 -8.72 -29.51 31.02
CA SER A 3 -8.70 -30.97 30.99
C SER A 3 -7.41 -31.50 31.62
N GLU A 4 -7.40 -31.56 32.95
CA GLU A 4 -6.61 -32.55 33.68
C GLU A 4 -7.19 -33.94 33.40
N SER A 5 -6.32 -34.94 33.22
CA SER A 5 -6.71 -36.34 33.33
C SER A 5 -5.60 -37.14 34.00
N PRO A 6 -5.89 -37.79 35.14
CA PRO A 6 -4.98 -38.69 35.84
C PRO A 6 -5.27 -40.15 35.46
N PHE A 7 -4.26 -40.99 35.30
CA PHE A 7 -4.41 -42.44 35.22
C PHE A 7 -3.29 -43.09 36.05
N LEU A 8 -3.59 -43.54 37.27
CA LEU A 8 -4.12 -44.86 37.67
C LEU A 8 -3.01 -45.88 37.93
N VAL A 9 -2.70 -45.99 39.23
CA VAL A 9 -2.03 -47.10 39.90
C VAL A 9 -2.97 -48.31 39.92
N THR A 10 -2.49 -49.46 39.46
CA THR A 10 -2.91 -50.83 39.83
C THR A 10 -1.62 -51.67 39.82
N GLY A 11 -1.23 -52.37 40.88
CA GLY A 11 -1.92 -53.51 41.50
C GLY A 11 -1.33 -54.79 40.87
N GLN A 12 -0.35 -55.46 41.47
CA GLN A 12 -0.47 -56.50 42.50
C GLN A 12 -0.32 -57.93 41.90
N GLN A 13 0.54 -58.72 42.56
CA GLN A 13 0.49 -60.18 42.77
C GLN A 13 1.14 -61.21 41.82
N ASP A 14 1.81 -62.14 42.51
CA ASP A 14 2.10 -63.56 42.23
C ASP A 14 3.06 -63.87 41.06
N GLY A 15 4.05 -64.76 41.15
CA GLY A 15 4.28 -65.91 42.02
C GLY A 15 5.00 -66.97 41.16
N ALA A 16 5.57 -67.98 41.83
CA ALA A 16 6.14 -69.22 41.27
C ALA A 16 7.60 -69.19 40.75
N SER A 17 8.48 -69.70 41.61
CA SER A 17 9.70 -70.43 41.26
C SER A 17 9.45 -71.54 40.24
N PRO A 18 10.43 -71.85 39.38
CA PRO A 18 10.59 -73.19 38.81
C PRO A 18 11.83 -73.89 39.39
N SER A 19 11.59 -75.00 40.09
CA SER A 19 12.57 -76.06 40.32
C SER A 19 12.90 -76.78 39.01
N PRO A 20 14.13 -77.30 38.84
CA PRO A 20 14.38 -78.44 37.96
C PRO A 20 14.97 -79.66 38.71
N PRO A 21 14.96 -80.84 38.08
CA PRO A 21 14.55 -82.08 38.73
C PRO A 21 15.70 -82.97 39.20
N SER A 22 15.37 -83.79 40.20
CA SER A 22 16.05 -85.05 40.49
C SER A 22 16.01 -85.98 39.28
N SER A 23 17.15 -86.56 38.92
CA SER A 23 17.22 -87.84 38.23
C SER A 23 18.48 -88.57 38.68
N ALA A 24 18.26 -89.57 39.53
CA ALA A 24 19.23 -90.54 39.96
C ALA A 24 19.40 -91.62 38.89
N THR A 25 20.65 -92.04 38.66
CA THR A 25 20.95 -93.40 38.20
C THR A 25 22.31 -93.79 38.77
N ALA A 26 22.29 -94.82 39.61
CA ALA A 26 23.43 -95.43 40.25
C ALA A 26 24.16 -96.38 39.29
N ALA A 27 25.49 -96.48 39.42
CA ALA A 27 26.22 -97.76 39.43
C ALA A 27 27.74 -97.51 39.60
N ALA A 28 28.38 -98.47 40.28
CA ALA A 28 29.81 -98.76 40.40
C ALA A 28 30.58 -98.04 41.52
N GLU A 29 30.47 -98.64 42.71
CA GLU A 29 31.51 -98.67 43.73
C GLU A 29 32.71 -99.48 43.21
N ASP A 30 33.87 -98.86 43.11
CA ASP A 30 35.19 -99.35 43.54
C ASP A 30 36.23 -98.23 43.25
N ASP A 31 37.13 -97.96 44.21
CA ASP A 31 38.13 -96.86 44.30
C ASP A 31 37.69 -95.52 44.97
N TYR A 32 37.06 -95.59 46.14
CA TYR A 32 36.42 -94.45 46.81
C TYR A 32 37.30 -93.47 47.61
N GLU A 33 38.60 -93.72 47.81
CA GLU A 33 39.45 -92.78 48.59
C GLU A 33 40.33 -91.87 47.73
N ALA A 34 40.80 -92.30 46.56
CA ALA A 34 41.63 -91.45 45.68
C ALA A 34 40.83 -90.52 44.75
N ASN A 35 39.54 -90.81 44.52
CA ASN A 35 38.68 -90.06 43.59
C ASN A 35 37.81 -88.99 44.30
N SER A 36 37.69 -89.07 45.63
CA SER A 36 37.02 -88.06 46.46
C SER A 36 37.76 -86.72 46.42
N ASP A 37 39.09 -86.75 46.58
CA ASP A 37 39.92 -85.54 46.60
C ASP A 37 39.95 -84.81 45.25
N ILE A 38 39.91 -85.56 44.14
CA ILE A 38 39.81 -84.98 42.79
C ILE A 38 38.47 -84.28 42.59
N ASN A 39 37.36 -84.88 43.07
CA ASN A 39 36.04 -84.27 42.99
C ASN A 39 35.92 -83.03 43.89
N ILE A 40 36.52 -83.05 45.09
CA ILE A 40 36.58 -81.89 45.98
C ILE A 40 37.37 -80.75 45.32
N LEU A 41 38.53 -81.03 44.74
CA LEU A 41 39.34 -80.02 44.04
C LEU A 41 38.60 -79.44 42.83
N LYS A 42 37.93 -80.28 42.04
CA LYS A 42 37.11 -79.84 40.90
C LYS A 42 35.97 -78.94 41.35
N MET A 43 35.27 -79.29 42.44
CA MET A 43 34.24 -78.43 43.03
C MET A 43 34.81 -77.10 43.54
N GLN A 44 35.95 -77.11 44.22
CA GLN A 44 36.61 -75.88 44.68
C GLN A 44 37.00 -74.97 43.50
N MET A 45 37.50 -75.54 42.41
CA MET A 45 37.84 -74.77 41.20
C MET A 45 36.60 -74.20 40.52
N MET A 46 35.51 -74.99 40.43
CA MET A 46 34.22 -74.51 39.89
C MET A 46 33.62 -73.39 40.76
N LEU A 47 33.67 -73.51 42.08
CA LEU A 47 33.23 -72.46 43.00
C LEU A 47 34.09 -71.20 42.83
N SER A 48 35.41 -71.34 42.71
CA SER A 48 36.29 -70.20 42.46
C SER A 48 36.00 -69.51 41.13
N TRP A 49 35.64 -70.26 40.08
CA TRP A 49 35.24 -69.67 38.80
C TRP A 49 33.88 -69.00 38.89
N ALA A 50 32.91 -69.61 39.56
CA ALA A 50 31.60 -69.01 39.79
C ALA A 50 31.70 -67.72 40.62
N ASP A 51 32.57 -67.67 41.64
CA ASP A 51 32.82 -66.47 42.43
C ASP A 51 33.48 -65.35 41.61
N ARG A 52 34.41 -65.70 40.71
CA ARG A 52 34.99 -64.72 39.77
C ARG A 52 33.95 -64.19 38.79
N GLU A 53 33.17 -65.07 38.16
CA GLU A 53 32.11 -64.68 37.24
C GLU A 53 31.05 -63.81 37.94
N LYS A 54 30.68 -64.15 39.18
CA LYS A 54 29.80 -63.32 40.00
C LYS A 54 30.39 -61.93 40.24
N ASN A 55 31.66 -61.84 40.63
CA ASN A 55 32.33 -60.55 40.84
C ASN A 55 32.41 -59.72 39.54
N ASP A 56 32.71 -60.35 38.41
CA ASP A 56 32.74 -59.68 37.11
C ASP A 56 31.36 -59.15 36.72
N LEU A 57 30.29 -59.95 36.94
CA LEU A 57 28.91 -59.51 36.73
C LEU A 57 28.51 -58.38 37.68
N GLU A 58 28.94 -58.39 38.94
CA GLU A 58 28.70 -57.31 39.89
C GLU A 58 29.37 -56.00 39.44
N ILE A 59 30.59 -56.07 38.89
CA ILE A 59 31.28 -54.91 38.30
C ILE A 59 30.50 -54.37 37.10
N VAL A 60 30.05 -55.24 36.19
CA VAL A 60 29.24 -54.85 35.01
C VAL A 60 27.92 -54.21 35.45
N ILE A 61 27.24 -54.78 36.46
CA ILE A 61 26.00 -54.22 37.00
C ILE A 61 26.23 -52.82 37.58
N GLN A 62 27.33 -52.59 38.30
CA GLN A 62 27.68 -51.28 38.83
C GLN A 62 28.00 -50.27 37.72
N ALA A 63 28.73 -50.69 36.69
CA ALA A 63 29.00 -49.85 35.52
C ALA A 63 27.71 -49.43 34.80
N LEU A 64 26.81 -50.39 34.55
CA LEU A 64 25.51 -50.13 33.91
C LEU A 64 24.60 -49.25 34.77
N LYS A 65 24.61 -49.41 36.10
CA LYS A 65 23.87 -48.52 37.02
C LYS A 65 24.37 -47.08 36.92
N THR A 66 25.69 -46.91 36.87
CA THR A 66 26.33 -45.60 36.73
C THR A 66 25.99 -44.98 35.37
N GLU A 67 26.11 -45.72 34.29
CA GLU A 67 25.74 -45.28 32.94
C GLU A 67 24.26 -44.90 32.84
N ASN A 68 23.36 -45.72 33.38
CA ASN A 68 21.92 -45.43 33.38
C ASN A 68 21.59 -44.17 34.21
N SER A 69 22.30 -43.94 35.32
CA SER A 69 22.16 -42.70 36.09
C SER A 69 22.64 -41.47 35.30
N ALA A 70 23.74 -41.59 34.55
CA ALA A 70 24.26 -40.53 33.69
C ALA A 70 23.32 -40.22 32.52
N LEU A 71 22.80 -41.24 31.84
CA LEU A 71 21.81 -41.09 30.77
C LEU A 71 20.51 -40.44 31.28
N LYS A 72 20.05 -40.81 32.48
CA LYS A 72 18.89 -40.15 33.12
C LYS A 72 19.15 -38.68 33.43
N ALA A 73 20.36 -38.33 33.87
CA ALA A 73 20.73 -36.93 34.09
C ALA A 73 20.74 -36.16 32.76
N GLN A 74 21.43 -36.69 31.73
CA GLN A 74 21.46 -36.08 30.39
C GLN A 74 20.06 -35.90 29.79
N PHE A 75 19.17 -36.88 29.96
CA PHE A 75 17.79 -36.78 29.49
C PHE A 75 17.01 -35.67 30.21
N ARG A 76 17.21 -35.50 31.53
CA ARG A 76 16.60 -34.40 32.28
C ARG A 76 17.13 -33.05 31.84
N ASP A 77 18.44 -32.92 31.66
CA ASP A 77 19.08 -31.68 31.21
C ASP A 77 18.58 -31.30 29.81
N SER A 78 18.59 -32.25 28.87
CA SER A 78 18.04 -32.03 27.52
C SER A 78 16.55 -31.65 27.55
N LYS A 79 15.75 -32.24 28.45
CA LYS A 79 14.34 -31.86 28.63
C LYS A 79 14.17 -30.45 29.20
N MET A 80 15.06 -30.03 30.10
CA MET A 80 15.08 -28.66 30.61
C MET A 80 15.48 -27.65 29.53
N ASP A 81 16.47 -27.98 28.70
CA ASP A 81 16.88 -27.14 27.58
C ASP A 81 15.75 -27.01 26.55
N GLU A 82 15.08 -28.11 26.21
CA GLU A 82 13.88 -28.09 25.35
C GLU A 82 12.78 -27.18 25.93
N HIS A 83 12.49 -27.30 27.22
CA HIS A 83 11.47 -26.47 27.88
C HIS A 83 11.87 -24.98 27.87
N THR A 84 13.14 -24.68 28.15
CA THR A 84 13.66 -23.30 28.15
C THR A 84 13.61 -22.70 26.75
N ALA A 85 13.96 -23.47 25.71
CA ALA A 85 13.82 -23.05 24.33
C ALA A 85 12.36 -22.83 23.92
N ALA A 86 11.44 -23.71 24.33
CA ALA A 86 10.02 -23.55 24.07
C ALA A 86 9.45 -22.29 24.73
N GLN A 87 9.87 -22.01 25.97
CA GLN A 87 9.47 -20.81 26.69
C GLN A 87 10.01 -19.53 26.01
N GLY A 88 11.26 -19.54 25.56
CA GLY A 88 11.83 -18.43 24.78
C GLY A 88 11.08 -18.16 23.48
N LEU A 89 10.72 -19.21 22.73
CA LEU A 89 9.89 -19.09 21.52
C LEU A 89 8.48 -18.57 21.82
N GLN A 90 7.90 -18.95 22.96
CA GLN A 90 6.59 -18.46 23.37
C GLN A 90 6.65 -16.96 23.72
N GLU A 91 7.68 -16.53 24.45
CA GLU A 91 7.91 -15.11 24.77
C GLU A 91 8.12 -14.28 23.49
N GLU A 92 8.95 -14.76 22.56
CA GLU A 92 9.15 -14.11 21.25
C GLU A 92 7.84 -14.01 20.45
N ASN A 93 7.03 -15.07 20.42
CA ASN A 93 5.72 -15.06 19.74
C ASN A 93 4.76 -14.04 20.37
N THR A 94 4.77 -13.92 21.70
CA THR A 94 3.96 -12.89 22.38
C THR A 94 4.45 -11.47 22.08
N ALA A 95 5.77 -11.25 22.01
CA ALA A 95 6.36 -9.96 21.64
C ALA A 95 6.02 -9.58 20.19
N LEU A 96 6.13 -10.52 19.25
CA LEU A 96 5.75 -10.31 17.85
C LEU A 96 4.26 -9.99 17.70
N LYS A 97 3.38 -10.66 18.44
CA LYS A 97 1.94 -10.33 18.45
C LYS A 97 1.65 -8.95 19.00
N ALA A 98 2.39 -8.50 20.01
CA ALA A 98 2.27 -7.14 20.54
C ALA A 98 2.72 -6.11 19.51
N LEU A 99 3.85 -6.35 18.83
CA LEU A 99 4.36 -5.47 17.77
C LEU A 99 3.39 -5.38 16.58
N ILE A 100 2.76 -6.49 16.17
CA ILE A 100 1.74 -6.49 15.11
C ILE A 100 0.57 -5.59 15.50
N ARG A 101 0.06 -5.69 16.74
CA ARG A 101 -1.04 -4.82 17.21
C ARG A 101 -0.64 -3.34 17.22
N GLU A 102 0.57 -3.02 17.64
CA GLU A 102 1.07 -1.65 17.63
C GLU A 102 1.15 -1.08 16.20
N LEU A 103 1.58 -1.90 15.23
CA LEU A 103 1.60 -1.51 13.82
C LEU A 103 0.18 -1.31 13.25
N GLU A 104 -0.75 -2.20 13.59
CA GLU A 104 -2.16 -2.09 13.20
C GLU A 104 -2.81 -0.81 13.78
N ASP A 105 -2.55 -0.51 15.06
CA ASP A 105 -3.05 0.71 15.72
C ASP A 105 -2.44 1.98 15.10
N ASN A 106 -1.15 1.95 14.75
CA ASN A 106 -0.47 3.05 14.06
C ASN A 106 -1.02 3.26 12.63
N GLU A 107 -1.25 2.18 11.87
CA GLU A 107 -1.84 2.25 10.53
C GLU A 107 -3.28 2.81 10.58
N ALA A 108 -4.07 2.39 11.56
CA ALA A 108 -5.41 2.93 11.80
C ALA A 108 -5.36 4.43 12.14
N GLY A 109 -4.40 4.83 12.99
CA GLY A 109 -4.15 6.23 13.36
C GLY A 109 -3.76 7.11 12.16
N GLU A 110 -2.82 6.65 11.33
CA GLU A 110 -2.43 7.36 10.10
C GLU A 110 -3.56 7.43 9.09
N THR A 111 -4.33 6.35 8.93
CA THR A 111 -5.50 6.32 8.04
C THR A 111 -6.54 7.34 8.47
N LEU A 112 -6.83 7.43 9.77
CA LEU A 112 -7.76 8.43 10.32
C LEU A 112 -7.23 9.86 10.06
N LYS A 113 -5.93 10.10 10.28
CA LYS A 113 -5.30 11.40 10.02
C LYS A 113 -5.41 11.81 8.54
N LEU A 114 -5.13 10.89 7.62
CA LEU A 114 -5.27 11.11 6.19
C LEU A 114 -6.74 11.39 5.80
N GLN A 115 -7.71 10.69 6.41
CA GLN A 115 -9.13 10.97 6.18
C GLN A 115 -9.52 12.38 6.66
N MET A 116 -9.02 12.80 7.83
CA MET A 116 -9.27 14.16 8.34
C MET A 116 -8.64 15.24 7.47
N GLU A 117 -7.40 15.04 7.01
CA GLU A 117 -6.73 15.95 6.07
C GLU A 117 -7.49 16.02 4.74
N ASN A 118 -7.98 14.89 4.22
CA ASN A 118 -8.74 14.84 2.98
C ASN A 118 -10.10 15.55 3.11
N LEU A 119 -10.79 15.40 4.25
CA LEU A 119 -12.00 16.17 4.57
C LEU A 119 -11.72 17.68 4.65
N SER A 120 -10.61 18.07 5.28
CA SER A 120 -10.18 19.47 5.37
C SER A 120 -9.88 20.06 3.99
N LEU A 121 -9.15 19.33 3.14
CA LEU A 121 -8.88 19.70 1.75
C LEU A 121 -10.18 19.85 0.96
N LYS A 122 -11.11 18.90 1.09
CA LYS A 122 -12.42 18.97 0.42
C LYS A 122 -13.22 20.20 0.85
N ALA A 123 -13.22 20.54 2.15
CA ALA A 123 -13.87 21.74 2.66
C ALA A 123 -13.20 23.03 2.15
N ASN A 124 -11.87 23.04 1.99
CA ASN A 124 -11.14 24.17 1.42
C ASN A 124 -11.44 24.35 -0.08
N ILE A 125 -11.49 23.26 -0.85
CA ILE A 125 -11.89 23.29 -2.26
C ILE A 125 -13.30 23.84 -2.42
N GLN A 126 -14.25 23.38 -1.60
CA GLN A 126 -15.62 23.91 -1.64
C GLN A 126 -15.69 25.41 -1.29
N ARG A 127 -14.90 25.86 -0.30
CA ARG A 127 -14.80 27.30 0.02
C ARG A 127 -14.18 28.11 -1.12
N SER A 128 -13.14 27.58 -1.76
CA SER A 128 -12.53 28.21 -2.93
C SER A 128 -13.49 28.30 -4.10
N GLN A 129 -14.19 27.22 -4.42
CA GLN A 129 -15.21 27.17 -5.47
C GLN A 129 -16.36 28.14 -5.19
N ALA A 130 -16.85 28.21 -3.95
CA ALA A 130 -17.86 29.20 -3.58
C ALA A 130 -17.35 30.64 -3.74
N GLY A 131 -16.09 30.90 -3.40
CA GLY A 131 -15.43 32.19 -3.60
C GLY A 131 -15.28 32.56 -5.08
N GLU A 132 -14.86 31.61 -5.92
CA GLU A 132 -14.76 31.77 -7.38
C GLU A 132 -16.13 32.02 -8.01
N THR A 133 -17.15 31.27 -7.61
CA THR A 133 -18.52 31.43 -8.10
C THR A 133 -19.05 32.83 -7.77
N ALA A 134 -18.86 33.29 -6.53
CA ALA A 134 -19.22 34.64 -6.13
C ALA A 134 -18.41 35.73 -6.87
N ALA A 135 -17.15 35.47 -7.20
CA ALA A 135 -16.34 36.39 -8.00
C ALA A 135 -16.83 36.47 -9.46
N VAL A 136 -17.19 35.33 -10.05
CA VAL A 136 -17.80 35.27 -11.39
C VAL A 136 -19.13 36.02 -11.41
N GLU A 137 -20.00 35.83 -10.41
CA GLU A 137 -21.27 36.58 -10.30
C GLU A 137 -21.04 38.09 -10.21
N ARG A 138 -20.07 38.55 -9.40
CA ARG A 138 -19.72 39.98 -9.34
C ARG A 138 -19.20 40.53 -10.66
N LEU A 139 -18.36 39.77 -11.35
CA LEU A 139 -17.85 40.16 -12.67
C LEU A 139 -18.98 40.20 -13.70
N GLN A 140 -19.93 39.27 -13.63
CA GLN A 140 -21.13 39.24 -14.46
C GLN A 140 -21.97 40.51 -14.23
N GLU A 141 -22.26 40.85 -12.96
CA GLU A 141 -23.00 42.07 -12.61
C GLU A 141 -22.28 43.34 -13.09
N GLN A 142 -20.96 43.41 -12.94
CA GLN A 142 -20.17 44.54 -13.44
C GLN A 142 -20.26 44.65 -14.97
N ASN A 143 -20.20 43.52 -15.67
CA ASN A 143 -20.30 43.47 -17.13
C ASN A 143 -21.70 43.92 -17.60
N ASP A 144 -22.76 43.50 -16.90
CA ASP A 144 -24.12 43.91 -17.19
C ASP A 144 -24.33 45.42 -16.92
N ARG A 145 -23.73 45.97 -15.85
CA ARG A 145 -23.72 47.42 -15.60
C ARG A 145 -22.97 48.19 -16.69
N LEU A 146 -21.83 47.68 -17.15
CA LEU A 146 -21.06 48.28 -18.24
C LEU A 146 -21.84 48.26 -19.55
N LYS A 147 -22.55 47.16 -19.87
CA LYS A 147 -23.43 47.07 -21.03
C LYS A 147 -24.58 48.09 -20.95
N ALA A 148 -25.22 48.22 -19.79
CA ALA A 148 -26.27 49.22 -19.60
C ALA A 148 -25.75 50.66 -19.78
N SER A 149 -24.60 50.97 -19.18
CA SER A 149 -23.93 52.27 -19.36
C SER A 149 -23.56 52.54 -20.82
N PHE A 150 -23.08 51.52 -21.55
CA PHE A 150 -22.76 51.64 -22.96
C PHE A 150 -24.00 51.94 -23.81
N LEU A 151 -25.13 51.28 -23.54
CA LEU A 151 -26.40 51.55 -24.22
C LEU A 151 -26.91 52.97 -23.95
N ASP A 152 -26.80 53.46 -22.71
CA ASP A 152 -27.15 54.84 -22.36
C ASP A 152 -26.26 55.85 -23.09
N LEU A 153 -24.95 55.60 -23.16
CA LEU A 153 -24.02 56.44 -23.92
C LEU A 153 -24.34 56.42 -25.42
N GLN A 154 -24.69 55.26 -25.98
CA GLN A 154 -25.09 55.14 -27.37
C GLN A 154 -26.34 55.98 -27.65
N LYS A 155 -27.36 55.87 -26.80
CA LYS A 155 -28.58 56.68 -26.88
C LYS A 155 -28.27 58.17 -26.77
N ARG A 156 -27.40 58.57 -25.84
CA ARG A 156 -26.96 59.97 -25.68
C ARG A 156 -26.25 60.48 -26.93
N ASN A 157 -25.45 59.63 -27.57
CA ASN A 157 -24.75 59.99 -28.79
C ASN A 157 -25.72 60.15 -29.97
N GLU A 158 -26.75 59.30 -30.07
CA GLU A 158 -27.85 59.46 -31.03
C GLU A 158 -28.64 60.76 -30.79
N GLU A 159 -28.95 61.10 -29.52
CA GLU A 159 -29.57 62.38 -29.16
C GLU A 159 -28.70 63.57 -29.58
N LEU A 160 -27.39 63.52 -29.32
CA LEU A 160 -26.45 64.57 -29.73
C LEU A 160 -26.33 64.70 -31.23
N LEU A 161 -26.41 63.60 -31.99
CA LEU A 161 -26.42 63.64 -33.46
C LEU A 161 -27.69 64.31 -34.00
N ILE A 162 -28.85 64.05 -33.38
CA ILE A 162 -30.11 64.74 -33.70
C ILE A 162 -30.01 66.23 -33.38
N GLU A 163 -29.48 66.58 -32.22
CA GLU A 163 -29.29 67.97 -31.79
C GLU A 163 -28.28 68.70 -32.69
N GLN A 164 -27.18 68.04 -33.07
CA GLN A 164 -26.21 68.58 -34.02
C GLN A 164 -26.85 68.80 -35.40
N ALA A 165 -27.71 67.90 -35.86
CA ALA A 165 -28.47 68.09 -37.10
C ALA A 165 -29.44 69.27 -36.99
N SER A 166 -30.13 69.43 -35.86
CA SER A 166 -31.03 70.56 -35.63
C SER A 166 -30.30 71.90 -35.54
N LEU A 167 -29.12 71.91 -34.91
CA LEU A 167 -28.24 73.08 -34.84
C LEU A 167 -27.66 73.43 -36.21
N LYS A 168 -27.25 72.46 -37.02
CA LYS A 168 -26.82 72.70 -38.41
C LYS A 168 -27.95 73.27 -39.27
N GLU A 169 -29.18 72.79 -39.09
CA GLU A 169 -30.36 73.34 -39.76
C GLU A 169 -30.71 74.75 -39.25
N GLY A 170 -30.56 74.99 -37.94
CA GLY A 170 -30.68 76.31 -37.32
C GLY A 170 -29.61 77.29 -37.82
N LEU A 171 -28.37 76.83 -37.99
CA LEU A 171 -27.26 77.58 -38.56
C LEU A 171 -27.52 77.88 -40.04
N ARG A 172 -28.00 76.92 -40.83
CA ARG A 172 -28.45 77.16 -42.22
C ARG A 172 -29.58 78.18 -42.29
N LYS A 173 -30.53 78.13 -41.36
CA LYS A 173 -31.62 79.12 -41.25
C LYS A 173 -31.11 80.49 -40.81
N ALA A 174 -30.10 80.55 -39.93
CA ALA A 174 -29.44 81.79 -39.51
C ALA A 174 -28.56 82.38 -40.62
N GLU A 175 -27.86 81.54 -41.39
CA GLU A 175 -27.08 81.92 -42.57
C GLU A 175 -28.02 82.40 -43.69
N SER A 176 -29.19 81.79 -43.88
CA SER A 176 -30.24 82.31 -44.78
C SER A 176 -30.94 83.59 -44.28
N ARG A 177 -30.78 83.94 -42.99
CA ARG A 177 -31.21 85.23 -42.40
C ARG A 177 -30.07 86.26 -42.34
N SER A 178 -28.83 85.83 -42.56
CA SER A 178 -27.62 86.66 -42.66
C SER A 178 -27.45 87.30 -44.05
N GLU A 179 -28.27 86.93 -45.03
CA GLU A 179 -28.35 87.55 -46.36
C GLU A 179 -29.26 88.81 -46.39
N PHE A 180 -29.87 89.20 -45.26
CA PHE A 180 -30.76 90.37 -45.15
C PHE A 180 -30.17 91.54 -44.33
N ALA A 181 -28.88 91.48 -43.99
CA ALA A 181 -28.17 92.55 -43.24
C ALA A 181 -27.02 93.17 -44.07
N SER A 182 -27.14 93.14 -45.40
CA SER A 182 -26.18 93.76 -46.34
C SER A 182 -26.72 95.04 -47.02
N ASP A 183 -27.98 95.42 -46.78
CA ASP A 183 -28.61 96.60 -47.42
C ASP A 183 -28.72 97.84 -46.52
N THR A 184 -28.45 97.73 -45.21
CA THR A 184 -28.47 98.88 -44.27
C THR A 184 -27.17 99.67 -44.22
N LEU A 185 -26.10 99.21 -44.89
CA LEU A 185 -24.81 99.92 -44.97
C LEU A 185 -24.65 100.79 -46.23
N LYS A 186 -25.57 100.73 -47.20
CA LYS A 186 -25.58 101.61 -48.39
C LYS A 186 -26.38 102.90 -48.20
N MET A 187 -27.37 102.92 -47.30
CA MET A 187 -28.23 104.08 -47.06
C MET A 187 -27.58 105.17 -46.16
N ALA A 188 -26.51 104.81 -45.44
CA ALA A 188 -25.76 105.75 -44.59
C ALA A 188 -24.81 106.67 -45.39
N HIS A 189 -24.42 106.27 -46.61
CA HIS A 189 -23.46 107.03 -47.42
C HIS A 189 -24.13 108.04 -48.38
N GLU A 190 -25.45 107.94 -48.62
CA GLU A 190 -26.23 108.83 -49.49
C GLU A 190 -26.85 110.05 -48.77
N LEU A 191 -26.94 110.01 -47.43
CA LEU A 191 -27.44 111.14 -46.62
C LEU A 191 -26.35 112.18 -46.29
N GLN A 192 -25.08 111.84 -46.46
CA GLN A 192 -23.94 112.71 -46.15
C GLN A 192 -23.63 113.71 -47.29
N GLU A 193 -23.96 113.39 -48.55
CA GLU A 193 -23.79 114.28 -49.71
C GLU A 193 -24.91 115.35 -49.88
N ARG A 194 -26.05 115.20 -49.19
CA ARG A 194 -27.18 116.17 -49.27
C ARG A 194 -27.05 117.36 -48.30
N VAL A 195 -26.13 117.30 -47.33
CA VAL A 195 -25.94 118.35 -46.30
C VAL A 195 -25.00 119.47 -46.78
N GLU A 196 -24.06 119.18 -47.68
CA GLU A 196 -23.08 120.17 -48.17
C GLU A 196 -23.63 121.11 -49.26
N LYS A 197 -24.77 120.78 -49.88
CA LYS A 197 -25.36 121.57 -50.97
C LYS A 197 -26.28 122.72 -50.52
N PHE A 198 -26.56 122.85 -49.22
CA PHE A 198 -27.40 123.93 -48.65
C PHE A 198 -26.62 124.99 -47.84
N ARG A 199 -25.28 124.87 -47.76
CA ARG A 199 -24.42 125.77 -46.94
C ARG A 199 -24.01 127.07 -47.65
N GLY A 200 -24.30 127.23 -48.94
CA GLY A 200 -23.82 128.37 -49.76
C GLY A 200 -24.86 129.43 -50.15
N LYS A 201 -26.12 129.35 -49.69
CA LYS A 201 -27.18 130.30 -50.08
C LYS A 201 -27.94 130.94 -48.90
N ASN A 202 -27.45 130.76 -47.68
CA ASN A 202 -28.06 131.33 -46.47
C ASN A 202 -27.19 132.40 -45.79
N SER A 203 -26.21 132.98 -46.52
CA SER A 203 -25.30 134.02 -46.04
C SER A 203 -25.75 135.46 -46.36
N GLU A 204 -26.85 135.66 -47.08
CA GLU A 204 -27.36 137.00 -47.46
C GLU A 204 -28.68 137.40 -46.76
N LEU A 205 -29.29 136.51 -45.97
CA LEU A 205 -30.52 136.80 -45.20
C LEU A 205 -30.29 136.94 -43.68
N THR A 206 -29.06 136.66 -43.22
CA THR A 206 -28.63 136.73 -41.81
C THR A 206 -28.20 138.13 -41.37
N GLU A 207 -27.95 139.05 -42.31
CA GLU A 207 -27.54 140.43 -42.02
C GLU A 207 -28.71 141.36 -41.64
N LYS A 208 -29.96 140.99 -41.98
CA LYS A 208 -31.17 141.77 -41.66
C LYS A 208 -32.04 141.22 -40.53
N ASN A 209 -31.84 139.98 -40.09
CA ASN A 209 -32.52 139.41 -38.92
C ASN A 209 -31.70 139.47 -37.61
N TYR A 210 -30.48 140.04 -37.66
CA TYR A 210 -29.63 140.28 -36.49
C TYR A 210 -30.08 141.48 -35.63
N ARG A 211 -31.13 142.23 -35.99
CA ARG A 211 -31.53 143.43 -35.21
C ARG A 211 -32.71 143.27 -34.26
N LEU A 212 -33.47 142.17 -34.25
CA LEU A 212 -34.66 142.10 -33.39
C LEU A 212 -34.95 140.79 -32.62
N GLU A 213 -34.29 139.65 -32.87
CA GLU A 213 -34.59 138.39 -32.12
C GLU A 213 -33.37 137.68 -31.50
N HIS A 214 -32.27 138.40 -31.34
CA HIS A 214 -31.05 137.95 -30.65
C HIS A 214 -31.09 138.14 -29.11
N LYS A 215 -32.28 138.23 -28.48
CA LYS A 215 -32.32 138.43 -27.01
C LYS A 215 -33.07 137.40 -26.17
N HIS A 216 -33.77 136.41 -26.74
CA HIS A 216 -34.53 135.47 -25.90
C HIS A 216 -34.46 133.97 -26.23
N LEU A 217 -33.70 133.50 -27.23
CA LEU A 217 -33.68 132.06 -27.59
C LEU A 217 -32.32 131.35 -27.61
N GLU A 218 -31.22 132.03 -27.25
CA GLU A 218 -29.89 131.40 -27.17
C GLU A 218 -29.58 130.69 -25.84
N ASN A 219 -30.34 130.92 -24.77
CA ASN A 219 -30.04 130.30 -23.46
C ASN A 219 -30.60 128.87 -23.27
N LEU A 220 -31.32 128.28 -24.24
CA LEU A 220 -31.94 126.95 -24.07
C LEU A 220 -31.36 125.82 -24.93
N LYS A 221 -30.57 126.10 -25.97
CA LYS A 221 -30.02 125.04 -26.86
C LYS A 221 -28.63 124.53 -26.46
N ALA A 222 -27.84 125.31 -25.72
CA ALA A 222 -26.50 124.90 -25.28
C ALA A 222 -26.51 123.82 -24.17
N ALA A 223 -27.62 123.64 -23.45
CA ALA A 223 -27.73 122.65 -22.37
C ALA A 223 -28.11 121.23 -22.86
N GLN A 224 -28.59 121.08 -24.08
CA GLN A 224 -29.15 119.81 -24.58
C GLN A 224 -28.16 119.00 -25.42
N GLU A 225 -27.11 119.63 -25.94
CA GLU A 225 -26.04 118.96 -26.70
C GLU A 225 -24.90 118.42 -25.81
N SER A 226 -24.71 118.95 -24.59
CA SER A 226 -23.75 118.38 -23.63
C SER A 226 -24.25 117.10 -22.96
N GLN A 227 -25.57 116.94 -22.77
CA GLN A 227 -26.15 115.75 -22.13
C GLN A 227 -26.00 114.49 -22.99
N LYS A 228 -26.17 114.59 -24.31
CA LYS A 228 -26.02 113.44 -25.23
C LYS A 228 -24.58 112.97 -25.40
N ALA A 229 -23.60 113.86 -25.21
CA ALA A 229 -22.18 113.49 -25.21
C ALA A 229 -21.76 112.80 -23.89
N ILE A 230 -22.40 113.14 -22.77
CA ILE A 230 -22.16 112.49 -21.46
C ILE A 230 -22.76 111.08 -21.44
N ASP A 231 -23.97 110.88 -21.97
CA ASP A 231 -24.63 109.56 -21.97
C ASP A 231 -23.88 108.52 -22.83
N LEU A 232 -23.22 108.93 -23.92
CA LEU A 232 -22.37 108.06 -24.74
C LEU A 232 -21.05 107.68 -24.05
N LEU A 233 -20.45 108.59 -23.30
CA LEU A 233 -19.22 108.33 -22.53
C LEU A 233 -19.47 107.48 -21.27
N VAL A 234 -20.67 107.58 -20.67
CA VAL A 234 -21.09 106.71 -19.55
C VAL A 234 -21.30 105.27 -20.03
N ALA A 235 -21.95 105.06 -21.18
CA ALA A 235 -22.13 103.72 -21.74
C ALA A 235 -20.81 103.06 -22.16
N GLU A 236 -19.86 103.83 -22.72
CA GLU A 236 -18.52 103.30 -23.06
C GLU A 236 -17.69 102.97 -21.82
N ASN A 237 -17.84 103.74 -20.72
CA ASN A 237 -17.21 103.43 -19.44
C ASN A 237 -17.82 102.19 -18.77
N GLU A 238 -19.15 102.03 -18.77
CA GLU A 238 -19.80 100.84 -18.22
C GLU A 238 -19.37 99.56 -18.97
N GLN A 239 -19.23 99.62 -20.29
CA GLN A 239 -18.73 98.49 -21.09
C GLN A 239 -17.26 98.14 -20.75
N LYS A 240 -16.39 99.15 -20.63
CA LYS A 240 -14.99 98.93 -20.24
C LYS A 240 -14.85 98.47 -18.79
N GLU A 241 -15.74 98.88 -17.91
CA GLU A 241 -15.76 98.45 -16.51
C GLU A 241 -16.24 97.00 -16.38
N GLN A 242 -17.20 96.57 -17.21
CA GLN A 242 -17.59 95.17 -17.37
C GLN A 242 -16.43 94.29 -17.88
N GLU A 243 -15.68 94.76 -18.89
CA GLU A 243 -14.50 94.05 -19.42
C GLU A 243 -13.36 93.96 -18.39
N VAL A 244 -13.12 95.01 -17.61
CA VAL A 244 -12.15 94.99 -16.51
C VAL A 244 -12.59 94.02 -15.41
N GLN A 245 -13.89 93.92 -15.14
CA GLN A 245 -14.44 92.99 -14.14
C GLN A 245 -14.37 91.53 -14.63
N ASP A 246 -14.62 91.29 -15.92
CA ASP A 246 -14.44 89.98 -16.55
C ASP A 246 -12.97 89.55 -16.57
N MET A 247 -12.05 90.45 -16.91
CA MET A 247 -10.59 90.23 -16.83
C MET A 247 -10.12 89.95 -15.39
N ARG A 248 -10.66 90.65 -14.39
CA ARG A 248 -10.37 90.38 -12.96
C ARG A 248 -10.91 89.02 -12.52
N SER A 249 -12.07 88.60 -13.03
CA SER A 249 -12.62 87.27 -12.75
C SER A 249 -11.74 86.17 -13.36
N LYS A 250 -11.30 86.32 -14.62
CA LYS A 250 -10.39 85.43 -15.33
C LYS A 250 -9.01 85.35 -14.68
N LEU A 251 -8.48 86.47 -14.17
CA LEU A 251 -7.20 86.50 -13.46
C LEU A 251 -7.30 85.84 -12.07
N LYS A 252 -8.47 85.90 -11.42
CA LYS A 252 -8.75 85.18 -10.18
C LYS A 252 -8.80 83.66 -10.43
N THR A 253 -9.48 83.20 -11.49
CA THR A 253 -9.48 81.78 -11.89
C THR A 253 -8.07 81.30 -12.27
N ALA A 254 -7.29 82.10 -13.00
CA ALA A 254 -5.91 81.75 -13.33
C ALA A 254 -5.01 81.60 -12.08
N ARG A 255 -5.18 82.45 -11.06
CA ARG A 255 -4.48 82.31 -9.77
C ARG A 255 -4.95 81.09 -8.97
N THR A 256 -6.24 80.75 -9.02
CA THR A 256 -6.77 79.52 -8.40
C THR A 256 -6.22 78.27 -9.09
N ILE A 257 -6.13 78.26 -10.42
CA ILE A 257 -5.53 77.18 -11.21
C ILE A 257 -4.03 77.07 -10.89
N HIS A 258 -3.32 78.19 -10.77
CA HIS A 258 -1.89 78.17 -10.44
C HIS A 258 -1.61 77.68 -9.00
N ALA A 259 -2.46 78.02 -8.04
CA ALA A 259 -2.40 77.47 -6.68
C ALA A 259 -2.72 75.96 -6.63
N GLN A 260 -3.45 75.41 -7.61
CA GLN A 260 -3.75 73.97 -7.73
C GLN A 260 -2.65 73.17 -8.46
N ILE A 261 -1.75 73.82 -9.20
CA ILE A 261 -0.65 73.13 -9.91
C ILE A 261 0.40 72.58 -8.93
N GLY A 262 0.65 73.24 -7.81
CA GLY A 262 1.58 72.76 -6.77
C GLY A 262 1.16 71.41 -6.16
N PRO A 263 -0.05 71.29 -5.59
CA PRO A 263 -0.59 70.04 -5.06
C PRO A 263 -0.67 68.92 -6.11
N ASN A 264 -1.04 69.25 -7.35
CA ASN A 264 -1.12 68.26 -8.44
C ASN A 264 0.25 67.71 -8.86
N LYS A 265 1.32 68.52 -8.75
CA LYS A 265 2.68 68.05 -9.02
C LYS A 265 3.18 67.09 -7.95
N GLN A 266 2.83 67.33 -6.69
CA GLN A 266 3.08 66.39 -5.59
C GLN A 266 2.29 65.10 -5.78
N ALA A 267 1.00 65.19 -6.12
CA ALA A 267 0.15 64.03 -6.38
C ALA A 267 0.64 63.17 -7.57
N LEU A 268 1.18 63.78 -8.62
CA LEU A 268 1.83 63.06 -9.73
C LEU A 268 3.10 62.32 -9.29
N SER A 269 3.91 62.93 -8.43
CA SER A 269 5.09 62.27 -7.85
C SER A 269 4.68 61.07 -6.98
N ASP A 270 3.68 61.23 -6.12
CA ASP A 270 3.16 60.16 -5.27
C ASP A 270 2.52 59.03 -6.08
N LEU A 271 1.85 59.36 -7.19
CA LEU A 271 1.30 58.36 -8.12
C LEU A 271 2.40 57.61 -8.87
N GLN A 272 3.48 58.30 -9.25
CA GLN A 272 4.64 57.65 -9.88
C GLN A 272 5.33 56.69 -8.91
N GLU A 273 5.53 57.09 -7.65
CA GLU A 273 6.12 56.22 -6.63
C GLU A 273 5.22 54.99 -6.35
N LYS A 274 3.89 55.19 -6.30
CA LYS A 274 2.93 54.09 -6.18
C LYS A 274 2.94 53.16 -7.40
N LEU A 275 3.10 53.71 -8.61
CA LEU A 275 3.22 52.92 -9.83
C LEU A 275 4.48 52.06 -9.80
N ASP A 276 5.63 52.66 -9.48
CA ASP A 276 6.91 51.96 -9.39
C ASP A 276 6.88 50.86 -8.31
N ALA A 277 6.25 51.14 -7.16
CA ALA A 277 6.03 50.16 -6.09
C ALA A 277 5.12 49.01 -6.56
N ALA A 278 4.04 49.32 -7.27
CA ALA A 278 3.13 48.31 -7.81
C ALA A 278 3.77 47.45 -8.91
N GLU A 279 4.62 48.04 -9.77
CA GLU A 279 5.38 47.28 -10.76
C GLU A 279 6.39 46.34 -10.11
N LYS A 280 7.09 46.81 -9.08
CA LYS A 280 8.02 45.99 -8.31
C LYS A 280 7.32 44.83 -7.62
N ASP A 281 6.15 45.08 -7.04
CA ASP A 281 5.34 44.04 -6.40
C ASP A 281 4.77 43.04 -7.42
N ARG A 282 4.29 43.52 -8.57
CA ARG A 282 3.86 42.66 -9.70
C ARG A 282 4.99 41.75 -10.17
N ASN A 283 6.20 42.28 -10.31
CA ASN A 283 7.36 41.51 -10.73
C ASN A 283 7.77 40.46 -9.68
N ARG A 284 7.66 40.80 -8.38
CA ARG A 284 7.86 39.85 -7.29
C ARG A 284 6.84 38.71 -7.36
N HIS A 285 5.55 39.03 -7.47
CA HIS A 285 4.49 38.03 -7.61
C HIS A 285 4.66 37.15 -8.85
N LYS A 286 5.10 37.71 -9.98
CA LYS A 286 5.42 36.93 -11.18
C LYS A 286 6.56 35.94 -10.94
N SER A 287 7.63 36.37 -10.28
CA SER A 287 8.76 35.50 -9.92
C SER A 287 8.33 34.39 -8.95
N ASP A 288 7.51 34.71 -7.95
CA ASP A 288 7.03 33.72 -6.99
C ASP A 288 6.06 32.71 -7.64
N HIS A 289 5.22 33.16 -8.57
CA HIS A 289 4.37 32.28 -9.36
C HIS A 289 5.18 31.32 -10.25
N GLU A 290 6.25 31.82 -10.88
CA GLU A 290 7.13 30.98 -11.71
C GLU A 290 7.89 29.94 -10.88
N LYS A 291 8.36 30.30 -9.69
CA LYS A 291 8.93 29.34 -8.73
C LYS A 291 7.91 28.28 -8.31
N LEU A 292 6.67 28.68 -8.05
CA LEU A 292 5.60 27.76 -7.67
C LEU A 292 5.27 26.78 -8.81
N LEU A 293 5.27 27.24 -10.07
CA LEU A 293 5.08 26.37 -11.23
C LEU A 293 6.22 25.36 -11.37
N GLN A 294 7.46 25.78 -11.13
CA GLN A 294 8.61 24.88 -11.15
C GLN A 294 8.54 23.82 -10.05
N THR A 295 8.19 24.20 -8.81
CA THR A 295 8.03 23.24 -7.71
C THR A 295 6.87 22.28 -7.95
N TRP A 296 5.74 22.77 -8.46
CA TRP A 296 4.60 21.93 -8.84
C TRP A 296 4.96 20.93 -9.93
N THR A 297 5.67 21.36 -10.98
CA THR A 297 6.11 20.48 -12.07
C THR A 297 7.05 19.39 -11.57
N LYS A 298 7.98 19.75 -10.69
CA LYS A 298 8.88 18.79 -10.04
C LYS A 298 8.09 17.77 -9.21
N PHE A 299 7.17 18.24 -8.38
CA PHE A 299 6.31 17.37 -7.56
C PHE A 299 5.47 16.41 -8.41
N MET A 300 4.85 16.90 -9.49
CA MET A 300 4.06 16.05 -10.39
C MET A 300 4.90 14.98 -11.07
N THR A 301 6.14 15.30 -11.44
CA THR A 301 7.08 14.34 -12.05
C THR A 301 7.48 13.26 -11.04
N GLU A 302 7.83 13.65 -9.81
CA GLU A 302 8.16 12.71 -8.72
C GLU A 302 6.96 11.82 -8.37
N HIS A 303 5.76 12.40 -8.29
CA HIS A 303 4.53 11.64 -8.05
C HIS A 303 4.27 10.61 -9.16
N GLN A 304 4.46 11.01 -10.42
CA GLN A 304 4.31 10.09 -11.55
C GLN A 304 5.34 8.96 -11.50
N GLN A 305 6.60 9.25 -11.14
CA GLN A 305 7.63 8.22 -10.95
C GLN A 305 7.26 7.24 -9.82
N LEU A 306 6.73 7.73 -8.71
CA LEU A 306 6.26 6.89 -7.60
C LEU A 306 5.10 5.98 -8.02
N LEU A 307 4.15 6.48 -8.82
CA LEU A 307 3.06 5.65 -9.35
C LEU A 307 3.56 4.54 -10.29
N HIS A 308 4.55 4.84 -11.14
CA HIS A 308 5.17 3.82 -11.99
C HIS A 308 5.91 2.78 -11.14
N GLY A 309 6.66 3.21 -10.12
CA GLY A 309 7.34 2.34 -9.17
C GLY A 309 6.36 1.42 -8.43
N LYS A 310 5.24 1.96 -7.92
CA LYS A 310 4.18 1.19 -7.27
C LYS A 310 3.58 0.13 -8.20
N THR A 311 3.32 0.50 -9.46
CA THR A 311 2.76 -0.41 -10.46
C THR A 311 3.73 -1.55 -10.78
N ALA A 312 5.02 -1.25 -10.96
CA ALA A 312 6.06 -2.24 -11.18
C ALA A 312 6.20 -3.21 -9.99
N LEU A 313 6.18 -2.68 -8.76
CA LEU A 313 6.29 -3.48 -7.54
C LEU A 313 5.07 -4.40 -7.35
N THR A 314 3.87 -3.91 -7.67
CA THR A 314 2.65 -4.72 -7.64
C THR A 314 2.70 -5.84 -8.67
N ALA A 315 3.18 -5.55 -9.89
CA ALA A 315 3.38 -6.56 -10.93
C ALA A 315 4.41 -7.63 -10.50
N GLN A 316 5.50 -7.21 -9.87
CA GLN A 316 6.52 -8.12 -9.33
C GLN A 316 5.95 -9.00 -8.21
N GLN A 317 5.15 -8.44 -7.30
CA GLN A 317 4.49 -9.21 -6.24
C GLN A 317 3.51 -10.25 -6.81
N ALA A 318 2.74 -9.90 -7.84
CA ALA A 318 1.84 -10.83 -8.52
C ALA A 318 2.61 -11.98 -9.20
N ALA A 319 3.75 -11.69 -9.84
CA ALA A 319 4.61 -12.70 -10.44
C ALA A 319 5.20 -13.64 -9.37
N SER A 320 5.74 -13.10 -8.28
CA SER A 320 6.27 -13.89 -7.16
C SER A 320 5.20 -14.75 -6.50
N SER A 321 3.99 -14.22 -6.29
CA SER A 321 2.85 -14.97 -5.74
C SER A 321 2.46 -16.17 -6.63
N THR A 322 2.50 -15.98 -7.95
CA THR A 322 2.25 -17.05 -8.93
C THR A 322 3.34 -18.12 -8.84
N GLN A 323 4.61 -17.72 -8.76
CA GLN A 323 5.74 -18.65 -8.62
C GLN A 323 5.68 -19.45 -7.31
N ILE A 324 5.36 -18.79 -6.19
CA ILE A 324 5.18 -19.47 -4.88
C ILE A 324 4.06 -20.51 -4.96
N SER A 325 2.94 -20.17 -5.62
CA SER A 325 1.82 -21.09 -5.81
C SER A 325 2.22 -22.31 -6.65
N SER A 326 3.01 -22.10 -7.72
CA SER A 326 3.55 -23.19 -8.54
C SER A 326 4.47 -24.11 -7.74
N LEU A 327 5.43 -23.54 -7.00
CA LEU A 327 6.38 -24.31 -6.17
C LEU A 327 5.64 -25.08 -5.07
N LYS A 328 4.60 -24.50 -4.46
CA LYS A 328 3.78 -25.19 -3.45
C LYS A 328 3.08 -26.42 -4.04
N ASN A 329 2.55 -26.31 -5.26
CA ASN A 329 1.92 -27.43 -5.96
C ASN A 329 2.95 -28.51 -6.32
N GLU A 330 4.14 -28.12 -6.75
CA GLU A 330 5.24 -29.05 -7.06
C GLU A 330 5.70 -29.82 -5.81
N VAL A 331 5.93 -29.12 -4.69
CA VAL A 331 6.27 -29.74 -3.39
C VAL A 331 5.17 -30.69 -2.93
N SER A 332 3.90 -30.33 -3.08
CA SER A 332 2.79 -31.23 -2.75
C SER A 332 2.80 -32.49 -3.62
N THR A 333 3.10 -32.35 -4.91
CA THR A 333 3.17 -33.47 -5.86
C THR A 333 4.34 -34.40 -5.50
N MET A 334 5.52 -33.83 -5.20
CA MET A 334 6.68 -34.60 -4.76
C MET A 334 6.41 -35.38 -3.47
N ARG A 335 5.77 -34.76 -2.47
CA ARG A 335 5.38 -35.45 -1.22
C ARG A 335 4.41 -36.61 -1.49
N ASN A 336 3.44 -36.42 -2.38
CA ASN A 336 2.51 -37.47 -2.76
C ASN A 336 3.24 -38.64 -3.45
N ASN A 337 4.19 -38.33 -4.33
CA ASN A 337 5.01 -39.34 -5.02
C ASN A 337 5.93 -40.09 -4.05
N GLU A 338 6.58 -39.38 -3.13
CA GLU A 338 7.41 -39.96 -2.07
C GLU A 338 6.59 -40.92 -1.21
N ASN A 339 5.41 -40.50 -0.75
CA ASN A 339 4.49 -41.36 0.00
C ASN A 339 4.07 -42.60 -0.81
N HIS A 340 3.79 -42.45 -2.10
CA HIS A 340 3.44 -43.56 -2.98
C HIS A 340 4.58 -44.57 -3.13
N ILE A 341 5.80 -44.10 -3.37
CA ILE A 341 7.01 -44.93 -3.48
C ILE A 341 7.29 -45.64 -2.17
N ASN A 342 7.18 -44.95 -1.04
CA ASN A 342 7.36 -45.54 0.29
C ASN A 342 6.34 -46.65 0.55
N GLN A 343 5.07 -46.47 0.15
CA GLN A 343 4.06 -47.51 0.23
C GLN A 343 4.36 -48.70 -0.68
N GLN A 344 4.82 -48.47 -1.91
CA GLN A 344 5.21 -49.55 -2.82
C GLN A 344 6.42 -50.33 -2.28
N ASN A 345 7.42 -49.62 -1.75
CA ASN A 345 8.60 -50.23 -1.15
C ASN A 345 8.22 -51.11 0.06
N ALA A 346 7.37 -50.60 0.95
CA ALA A 346 6.85 -51.39 2.07
C ALA A 346 6.15 -52.69 1.59
N ARG A 347 5.29 -52.60 0.57
CA ARG A 347 4.62 -53.79 -0.01
C ARG A 347 5.60 -54.78 -0.63
N LEU A 348 6.65 -54.30 -1.29
CA LEU A 348 7.70 -55.15 -1.85
C LEU A 348 8.47 -55.88 -0.74
N LYS A 349 8.90 -55.17 0.31
CA LYS A 349 9.56 -55.78 1.47
C LYS A 349 8.70 -56.87 2.10
N THR A 350 7.41 -56.60 2.32
CA THR A 350 6.45 -57.61 2.81
C THR A 350 6.35 -58.81 1.88
N SER A 351 6.30 -58.59 0.55
CA SER A 351 6.20 -59.67 -0.44
C SER A 351 7.45 -60.54 -0.50
N ILE A 352 8.63 -59.94 -0.42
CA ILE A 352 9.92 -60.64 -0.40
C ILE A 352 10.08 -61.42 0.90
N ALA A 353 9.75 -60.80 2.05
CA ALA A 353 9.71 -61.46 3.35
C ALA A 353 8.80 -62.71 3.34
N HIS A 354 7.61 -62.60 2.73
CA HIS A 354 6.70 -63.72 2.55
C HIS A 354 7.30 -64.82 1.66
N ALA A 355 7.91 -64.45 0.52
CA ALA A 355 8.52 -65.41 -0.40
C ALA A 355 9.68 -66.18 0.26
N ILE A 356 10.56 -65.49 0.99
CA ILE A 356 11.65 -66.11 1.76
C ILE A 356 11.07 -67.08 2.80
N THR A 357 10.04 -66.66 3.52
CA THR A 357 9.39 -67.51 4.53
C THR A 357 8.78 -68.77 3.92
N CYS A 358 8.17 -68.67 2.74
CA CYS A 358 7.67 -69.83 2.00
C CYS A 358 8.79 -70.78 1.56
N LEU A 359 9.90 -70.25 1.05
CA LEU A 359 11.08 -71.06 0.67
C LEU A 359 11.70 -71.78 1.87
N ASP A 360 11.77 -71.10 3.02
CA ASP A 360 12.23 -71.66 4.28
C ASP A 360 11.37 -72.84 4.75
N LEU A 361 10.04 -72.70 4.65
CA LEU A 361 9.10 -73.76 4.99
C LEU A 361 9.22 -74.95 4.03
N ILE A 362 9.33 -74.69 2.71
CA ILE A 362 9.56 -75.73 1.69
C ILE A 362 10.85 -76.51 2.01
N TYR A 363 11.93 -75.82 2.37
CA TYR A 363 13.19 -76.46 2.73
C TYR A 363 13.06 -77.44 3.92
N HIS A 364 12.26 -77.08 4.93
CA HIS A 364 11.97 -77.96 6.07
C HIS A 364 10.88 -79.00 5.81
N GLY A 365 10.39 -79.12 4.58
CA GLY A 365 9.33 -80.06 4.23
C GLY A 365 7.94 -79.65 4.74
N HIS A 366 7.79 -78.42 5.21
CA HIS A 366 6.50 -77.87 5.62
C HIS A 366 5.71 -77.45 4.39
N ARG A 367 4.49 -77.95 4.29
CA ARG A 367 3.53 -77.45 3.31
C ARG A 367 2.73 -76.34 3.96
N VAL A 368 2.90 -75.12 3.46
CA VAL A 368 1.98 -74.03 3.78
C VAL A 368 0.70 -74.31 3.00
N PHE A 369 -0.20 -75.07 3.60
CA PHE A 369 -1.56 -75.21 3.08
C PHE A 369 -2.29 -73.88 3.35
N THR A 370 -1.94 -72.83 2.61
CA THR A 370 -2.77 -71.63 2.63
C THR A 370 -4.10 -71.98 1.98
N CYS A 371 -5.17 -71.62 2.68
CA CYS A 371 -6.53 -71.61 2.17
C CYS A 371 -6.56 -71.16 0.69
N LYS A 372 -6.98 -72.00 -0.27
CA LYS A 372 -7.20 -71.72 -1.71
C LYS A 372 -6.32 -70.61 -2.38
N HIS A 373 -5.01 -70.57 -2.16
CA HIS A 373 -4.14 -69.63 -2.86
C HIS A 373 -2.95 -70.34 -3.51
N ASN A 374 -3.04 -70.40 -4.86
CA ASN A 374 -2.11 -70.97 -5.84
C ASN A 374 -1.83 -72.49 -5.80
N PRO A 375 -2.21 -73.23 -6.86
CA PRO A 375 -1.83 -74.62 -7.01
C PRO A 375 -0.32 -74.73 -7.22
N LEU A 376 0.29 -75.67 -6.50
CA LEU A 376 1.72 -76.04 -6.57
C LEU A 376 2.15 -76.52 -7.97
N ASP A 377 1.20 -76.72 -8.88
CA ASP A 377 1.36 -77.12 -10.28
C ASP A 377 2.28 -76.20 -11.11
N ARG A 378 2.58 -74.99 -10.60
CA ARG A 378 3.46 -74.00 -11.26
C ARG A 378 4.85 -73.87 -10.63
N LEU A 379 5.17 -74.60 -9.57
CA LEU A 379 6.55 -74.66 -9.08
C LEU A 379 7.35 -75.57 -10.03
N PRO A 380 8.40 -75.07 -10.69
CA PRO A 380 9.26 -75.92 -11.52
C PRO A 380 9.82 -77.04 -10.64
N ASP A 381 9.66 -78.30 -11.08
CA ASP A 381 10.00 -79.51 -10.33
C ASP A 381 11.52 -79.74 -10.13
N GLY A 382 12.34 -78.76 -10.52
CA GLY A 382 13.80 -78.78 -10.41
C GLY A 382 14.51 -79.77 -11.34
N LYS A 383 13.79 -80.64 -12.06
CA LYS A 383 14.40 -81.75 -12.82
C LYS A 383 15.17 -81.34 -14.07
N LYS A 384 15.15 -80.06 -14.44
CA LYS A 384 15.84 -79.50 -15.62
C LYS A 384 16.82 -78.36 -15.28
N SER A 385 17.09 -78.06 -14.01
CA SER A 385 18.09 -77.06 -13.65
C SER A 385 19.48 -77.70 -13.61
N THR A 386 20.42 -77.17 -14.39
CA THR A 386 21.83 -77.60 -14.38
C THR A 386 22.62 -77.08 -13.17
N PHE A 387 22.00 -76.20 -12.36
CA PHE A 387 22.48 -75.79 -11.04
C PHE A 387 21.45 -76.19 -9.98
N GLU A 388 21.84 -77.03 -9.02
CA GLU A 388 21.00 -77.44 -7.90
C GLU A 388 20.93 -76.31 -6.86
N PHE A 389 20.20 -75.22 -7.17
CA PHE A 389 19.87 -74.22 -6.15
C PHE A 389 18.78 -74.80 -5.25
N ARG A 390 19.12 -75.12 -4.00
CA ARG A 390 18.13 -75.59 -3.03
C ARG A 390 17.31 -74.38 -2.55
N ALA A 391 16.05 -74.60 -2.16
CA ALA A 391 15.18 -73.53 -1.66
C ALA A 391 15.84 -72.72 -0.52
N LYS A 392 16.61 -73.39 0.34
CA LYS A 392 17.39 -72.75 1.42
C LYS A 392 18.42 -71.75 0.89
N ASP A 393 19.09 -72.05 -0.23
CA ASP A 393 20.19 -71.25 -0.75
C ASP A 393 19.62 -69.96 -1.33
N VAL A 394 18.51 -70.07 -2.08
CA VAL A 394 17.76 -68.92 -2.60
C VAL A 394 17.21 -68.05 -1.46
N ALA A 395 16.59 -68.67 -0.45
CA ALA A 395 16.06 -67.95 0.71
C ALA A 395 17.18 -67.23 1.49
N HIS A 396 18.34 -67.87 1.67
CA HIS A 396 19.48 -67.29 2.36
C HIS A 396 20.12 -66.13 1.58
N THR A 397 20.30 -66.28 0.26
CA THR A 397 20.82 -65.19 -0.59
C THR A 397 19.89 -63.98 -0.56
N LEU A 398 18.58 -64.18 -0.78
CA LEU A 398 17.60 -63.09 -0.72
C LEU A 398 17.53 -62.47 0.67
N PHE A 399 17.59 -63.27 1.73
CA PHE A 399 17.60 -62.74 3.09
C PHE A 399 18.81 -61.83 3.32
N ASN A 400 20.03 -62.29 3.02
CA ASN A 400 21.26 -61.51 3.28
C ASN A 400 21.33 -60.22 2.44
N GLU A 401 20.73 -60.20 1.25
CA GLU A 401 20.67 -59.00 0.41
C GLU A 401 19.78 -57.91 1.04
N TRP A 402 18.68 -58.32 1.69
CA TRP A 402 17.68 -57.40 2.24
C TRP A 402 17.82 -57.15 3.75
N SER A 403 18.51 -58.03 4.49
CA SER A 403 18.70 -57.94 5.94
C SER A 403 19.45 -56.69 6.45
N PRO A 404 20.29 -55.99 5.65
CA PRO A 404 20.83 -54.71 6.10
C PRO A 404 19.73 -53.65 6.34
N GLU A 405 18.55 -53.80 5.74
CA GLU A 405 17.44 -52.88 5.90
C GLU A 405 16.57 -53.25 7.12
N LYS A 406 16.59 -52.39 8.15
CA LYS A 406 15.85 -52.62 9.40
C LYS A 406 14.34 -52.82 9.20
N GLU A 407 13.73 -52.12 8.24
CA GLU A 407 12.31 -52.30 7.94
C GLU A 407 12.00 -53.67 7.34
N PHE A 408 12.92 -54.21 6.53
CA PHE A 408 12.76 -55.55 5.98
C PHE A 408 12.81 -56.60 7.08
N ASP A 409 13.76 -56.51 8.02
CA ASP A 409 13.85 -57.44 9.15
C ASP A 409 12.55 -57.50 9.96
N MET A 410 11.91 -56.34 10.20
CA MET A 410 10.61 -56.29 10.86
C MET A 410 9.49 -56.97 10.06
N GLU A 411 9.43 -56.74 8.75
CA GLU A 411 8.46 -57.40 7.87
C GLU A 411 8.68 -58.91 7.82
N TYR A 412 9.95 -59.35 7.75
CA TYR A 412 10.34 -60.74 7.78
C TYR A 412 9.88 -61.45 9.07
N GLN A 413 10.15 -60.85 10.24
CA GLN A 413 9.65 -61.36 11.52
C GLN A 413 8.13 -61.42 11.56
N ARG A 414 7.46 -60.36 11.09
CA ARG A 414 6.00 -60.28 11.06
C ARG A 414 5.38 -61.34 10.15
N GLN A 415 5.96 -61.60 8.97
CA GLN A 415 5.46 -62.62 8.06
C GLN A 415 5.55 -64.02 8.67
N ARG A 416 6.64 -64.32 9.36
CA ARG A 416 6.78 -65.60 10.06
C ARG A 416 5.77 -65.77 11.19
N GLN A 417 5.60 -64.74 12.03
CA GLN A 417 4.58 -64.76 13.08
C GLN A 417 3.17 -64.88 12.49
N SER A 418 2.86 -64.16 11.41
CA SER A 418 1.58 -64.20 10.70
C SER A 418 1.24 -65.63 10.22
N ILE A 419 2.21 -66.35 9.67
CA ILE A 419 2.01 -67.75 9.26
C ILE A 419 1.74 -68.65 10.47
N LEU A 420 2.49 -68.49 11.57
CA LEU A 420 2.22 -69.23 12.80
C LEU A 420 0.82 -68.95 13.34
N ASP A 421 0.44 -67.67 13.45
CA ASP A 421 -0.86 -67.23 13.93
C ASP A 421 -2.00 -67.77 13.05
N HIS A 422 -1.81 -67.79 11.73
CA HIS A 422 -2.75 -68.36 10.78
C HIS A 422 -2.94 -69.87 11.01
N HIS A 423 -1.87 -70.63 11.18
CA HIS A 423 -1.96 -72.07 11.47
C HIS A 423 -2.53 -72.37 12.86
N LEU A 424 -2.20 -71.56 13.87
CA LEU A 424 -2.81 -71.64 15.20
C LEU A 424 -4.31 -71.32 15.15
N ALA A 425 -4.75 -70.38 14.31
CA ALA A 425 -6.17 -70.11 14.10
C ALA A 425 -6.89 -71.32 13.49
N HIS A 426 -6.26 -72.04 12.56
CA HIS A 426 -6.79 -73.30 12.05
C HIS A 426 -6.89 -74.38 13.13
N GLU A 427 -5.91 -74.48 14.02
CA GLU A 427 -5.96 -75.40 15.17
C GLU A 427 -7.11 -75.09 16.13
N ARG A 428 -7.33 -73.80 16.42
CA ARG A 428 -8.43 -73.34 17.27
C ARG A 428 -9.80 -73.65 16.64
N ALA A 429 -9.89 -73.57 15.32
CA ALA A 429 -11.13 -73.84 14.59
C ALA A 429 -11.42 -75.35 14.45
N ASP A 430 -10.39 -76.18 14.27
CA ASP A 430 -10.51 -77.63 14.16
C ASP A 430 -9.24 -78.32 14.71
N PRO A 431 -9.31 -78.90 15.93
CA PRO A 431 -8.17 -79.52 16.59
C PRO A 431 -7.46 -80.55 15.70
N GLY A 432 -6.14 -80.40 15.57
CA GLY A 432 -5.29 -81.25 14.71
C GLY A 432 -4.95 -80.64 13.34
N ARG A 433 -5.70 -79.65 12.84
CA ARG A 433 -5.36 -78.96 11.57
C ARG A 433 -4.16 -78.03 11.67
N GLY A 434 -3.83 -77.54 12.87
CA GLY A 434 -2.64 -76.72 13.11
C GLY A 434 -1.57 -77.41 13.96
N ALA A 435 -1.62 -78.74 14.14
CA ALA A 435 -0.58 -79.50 14.85
C ALA A 435 0.86 -79.25 14.31
N TRP A 436 0.96 -78.78 13.07
CA TRP A 436 2.20 -78.40 12.41
C TRP A 436 2.76 -77.03 12.83
N ALA A 437 1.96 -76.16 13.46
CA ALA A 437 2.40 -74.83 13.89
C ALA A 437 3.57 -74.88 14.88
N ALA A 438 3.53 -75.81 15.84
CA ALA A 438 4.64 -76.04 16.77
C ALA A 438 5.92 -76.49 16.03
N SER A 439 5.79 -77.38 15.04
CA SER A 439 6.92 -77.83 14.23
C SER A 439 7.48 -76.72 13.33
N MET A 440 6.61 -75.91 12.72
CA MET A 440 7.01 -74.73 11.95
C MET A 440 7.74 -73.70 12.83
N LYS A 441 7.26 -73.47 14.06
CA LYS A 441 7.92 -72.59 15.04
C LYS A 441 9.34 -73.08 15.35
N SER A 442 9.54 -74.37 15.59
CA SER A 442 10.88 -74.95 15.78
C SER A 442 11.78 -74.79 14.56
N SER A 443 11.25 -74.99 13.35
CA SER A 443 12.00 -74.77 12.10
C SER A 443 12.39 -73.30 11.91
N PHE A 444 11.50 -72.36 12.20
CA PHE A 444 11.81 -70.94 12.15
C PHE A 444 12.89 -70.54 13.14
N ILE A 445 12.82 -70.99 14.40
CA ILE A 445 13.85 -70.74 15.42
C ILE A 445 15.21 -71.26 14.95
N SER A 446 15.27 -72.47 14.39
CA SER A 446 16.51 -73.04 13.87
C SER A 446 17.09 -72.19 12.73
N LEU A 447 16.26 -71.73 11.80
CA LEU A 447 16.71 -70.90 10.66
C LEU A 447 17.16 -69.51 11.09
N ASP A 448 16.42 -68.88 12.00
CA ASP A 448 16.74 -67.52 12.47
C ASP A 448 18.00 -67.51 13.31
N SER A 449 18.22 -68.56 14.12
CA SER A 449 19.49 -68.75 14.82
C SER A 449 20.66 -68.82 13.83
N GLY A 450 20.48 -69.53 12.71
CA GLY A 450 21.46 -69.60 11.62
C GLY A 450 21.66 -68.28 10.86
N ARG A 451 20.67 -67.39 10.87
CA ARG A 451 20.74 -66.03 10.29
C ARG A 451 21.14 -64.96 11.33
N ASN A 452 21.40 -65.35 12.58
CA ASN A 452 21.67 -64.44 13.70
C ASN A 452 20.54 -63.43 13.96
N ILE A 453 19.29 -63.83 13.73
CA ILE A 453 18.09 -63.03 14.00
C ILE A 453 17.45 -63.54 15.28
N LYS A 454 17.10 -62.62 16.19
CA LYS A 454 16.34 -62.93 17.39
C LYS A 454 14.87 -62.66 17.15
N CYS A 455 14.14 -63.69 16.70
CA CYS A 455 12.69 -63.64 16.53
C CYS A 455 12.01 -64.16 17.81
N ASN A 456 11.17 -63.33 18.42
CA ASN A 456 10.33 -63.75 19.55
C ASN A 456 8.99 -64.25 19.02
N TYR A 457 8.90 -65.56 18.82
CA TYR A 457 7.65 -66.20 18.40
C TYR A 457 6.71 -66.37 19.60
N SER A 458 5.55 -65.72 19.57
CA SER A 458 4.50 -65.93 20.58
C SER A 458 3.91 -67.34 20.52
#